data_AF-K1TA10-F1
#
_entry.id   AF-K1TA10-F1
#
_cell.length_a   1.000
_cell.length_b   1.000
_cell.length_c   1.000
_cell.angle_alpha   90.00
_cell.angle_beta   90.00
_cell.angle_gamma   90.00
#
_symmetry.space_group_name_H-M   'P 1'
#
loop_
_entity.id
_entity.type
_entity.pdbx_description
1 polymer ?
#
loop_
_entity_poly.entity_id
_entity_poly.type
_entity_poly.pdbx_seq_one_letter_code
_entity_poly.pdbx_strand_id
1 'polypeptide(L)'
;TSKLTGIPIMLLLLLLIFWITAVGANYPSELLQRASGFLTQKLMLLLTNAGVTVWLREMLVNGMFKVLCWVISVMLPPMAIFFPLFTLLEDFGYLPRVAFNLDHGFRKCGTCGKQALTMCMGFGCNAVGVTGCRIIDSPREKLIAVITNCLVPCNGRFPSLISIITIFFAAGSFGICRSVFTAAL
;
A
#
# COMPACT_ATOMS: atom_id res chain seq x y z
N THR A 1 22.40 -9.32 21.38
CA THR A 1 22.29 -7.86 21.59
C THR A 1 21.01 -7.60 22.36
N SER A 2 21.08 -6.80 23.44
CA SER A 2 20.06 -6.67 24.50
C SER A 2 18.59 -6.88 24.06
N LYS A 3 17.85 -7.71 24.82
CA LYS A 3 16.43 -8.04 24.61
C LYS A 3 15.53 -6.80 24.56
N LEU A 4 15.98 -5.68 25.13
CA LEU A 4 15.22 -4.43 25.20
C LEU A 4 15.52 -3.47 24.04
N THR A 5 16.75 -3.47 23.50
CA THR A 5 17.13 -2.57 22.40
C THR A 5 16.97 -3.19 21.00
N GLY A 6 16.89 -4.52 20.90
CA GLY A 6 16.70 -5.20 19.61
C GLY A 6 15.36 -4.92 18.93
N ILE A 7 14.26 -4.90 19.69
CA ILE A 7 12.91 -4.61 19.18
C ILE A 7 12.77 -3.17 18.66
N PRO A 8 13.17 -2.10 19.39
CA PRO A 8 13.04 -0.73 18.90
C PRO A 8 13.94 -0.45 17.70
N ILE A 9 15.17 -0.97 17.66
CA ILE A 9 16.06 -0.83 16.49
C ILE A 9 15.44 -1.46 15.24
N MET A 10 14.78 -2.60 15.40
CA MET A 10 14.13 -3.31 14.31
C MET A 10 12.90 -2.55 13.78
N LEU A 11 12.06 -2.04 14.68
CA LEU A 11 10.91 -1.21 14.30
C LEU A 11 11.37 0.07 13.58
N LEU A 12 12.45 0.68 14.08
CA LEU A 12 13.04 1.88 13.50
C LEU A 12 13.57 1.60 12.09
N LEU A 13 14.24 0.47 11.86
CA LEU A 13 14.69 0.10 10.52
C LEU A 13 13.52 -0.10 9.55
N LEU A 14 12.46 -0.79 10.00
CA LEU A 14 11.26 -0.99 9.17
C LEU A 14 10.61 0.35 8.82
N LEU A 15 10.46 1.24 9.81
CA LEU A 15 9.94 2.60 9.62
C LEU A 15 10.82 3.42 8.67
N LEU A 16 12.14 3.29 8.78
CA LEU A 16 13.09 3.98 7.91
C LEU A 16 12.97 3.50 6.46
N ILE A 17 12.77 2.20 6.24
CA ILE A 17 12.51 1.63 4.91
C ILE A 17 11.18 2.13 4.35
N PHE A 18 10.12 2.13 5.17
CA PHE A 18 8.83 2.71 4.77
C PHE A 18 8.95 4.19 4.43
N TRP A 19 9.74 4.95 5.21
CA TRP A 19 9.99 6.36 4.97
C TRP A 19 10.73 6.59 3.65
N ILE A 20 11.83 5.86 3.42
CA ILE A 20 12.59 5.93 2.17
C ILE A 20 11.70 5.54 0.99
N THR A 21 10.87 4.51 1.14
CA THR A 21 9.95 4.08 0.08
C THR A 21 8.89 5.14 -0.18
N ALA A 22 8.32 5.77 0.85
CA ALA A 22 7.31 6.81 0.70
C ALA A 22 7.87 8.07 0.04
N VAL A 23 9.00 8.59 0.53
CA VAL A 23 9.65 9.79 -0.02
C VAL A 23 10.19 9.48 -1.42
N GLY A 24 10.86 8.34 -1.59
CA GLY A 24 11.45 7.89 -2.84
C GLY A 24 10.42 7.60 -3.92
N ALA A 25 9.22 7.12 -3.57
CA ALA A 25 8.14 6.86 -4.52
C ALA A 25 7.39 8.12 -4.96
N ASN A 26 7.37 9.19 -4.17
CA ASN A 26 6.69 10.43 -4.55
C ASN A 26 7.30 11.06 -5.81
N TYR A 27 8.63 11.06 -5.93
CA TYR A 27 9.34 11.63 -7.07
C TYR A 27 9.01 10.95 -8.43
N PRO A 28 9.14 9.62 -8.59
CA PRO A 28 8.74 8.93 -9.81
C PRO A 28 7.22 8.98 -10.05
N SER A 29 6.41 8.99 -9.00
CA SER A 29 4.95 9.14 -9.14
C SER A 29 4.58 10.48 -9.78
N GLU A 30 5.21 11.57 -9.33
CA GLU A 30 4.97 12.90 -9.89
C GLU A 30 5.46 12.99 -11.34
N LEU A 31 6.60 12.39 -11.66
CA LEU A 31 7.10 12.32 -13.03
C LEU A 31 6.14 11.57 -13.96
N LEU A 32 5.61 10.43 -13.51
CA LEU A 32 4.64 9.63 -14.28
C LEU A 32 3.31 10.36 -14.44
N GLN A 33 2.85 11.08 -13.41
CA GLN A 33 1.65 11.92 -13.50
C GLN A 33 1.81 13.07 -14.49
N ARG A 34 2.98 13.73 -14.53
CA ARG A 34 3.27 14.78 -15.53
C ARG A 34 3.33 14.21 -16.95
N ALA A 35 4.00 13.07 -17.13
CA ALA A 35 4.13 12.41 -18.43
C ALA A 35 2.78 11.91 -18.96
N SER A 36 1.96 11.27 -18.10
CA SER A 36 0.62 10.84 -18.45
C SER A 36 -0.30 12.02 -18.75
N GLY A 37 -0.21 13.12 -18.00
CA GLY A 37 -0.95 14.35 -18.28
C GLY A 37 -0.65 14.92 -19.66
N PHE A 38 0.62 14.96 -20.06
CA PHE A 38 1.00 15.39 -21.41
C PHE A 38 0.46 14.45 -22.50
N LEU A 39 0.48 13.14 -22.26
CA LEU A 39 -0.04 12.13 -23.17
C LEU A 39 -1.57 12.21 -23.31
N THR A 40 -2.29 12.46 -22.21
CA THR A 40 -3.75 12.68 -22.22
C THR A 40 -4.10 13.93 -23.05
N GLN A 41 -3.35 15.02 -22.90
CA GLN A 41 -3.57 16.26 -23.69
C GLN A 41 -3.35 16.03 -25.19
N LYS A 42 -2.28 15.32 -25.57
CA LYS A 42 -2.04 14.95 -26.98
C LYS A 42 -3.14 14.04 -27.54
N LEU A 43 -3.60 13.08 -26.75
CA LEU A 43 -4.67 12.17 -27.15
C LEU A 43 -5.99 12.92 -27.36
N MET A 44 -6.32 13.88 -26.49
CA MET A 44 -7.49 14.75 -26.64
C MET A 44 -7.44 15.55 -27.95
N LEU A 45 -6.29 16.14 -28.29
CA LEU A 45 -6.13 16.92 -29.51
C LEU A 45 -6.26 16.05 -30.77
N LEU A 46 -5.66 14.86 -30.78
CA LEU A 46 -5.78 13.91 -31.90
C LEU A 46 -7.23 13.44 -32.10
N LEU A 47 -7.94 13.12 -31.03
CA LEU A 47 -9.33 12.66 -31.12
C LEU A 47 -10.30 13.78 -31.55
N THR A 48 -9.97 15.03 -31.21
CA THR A 48 -10.72 16.21 -31.65
C THR A 48 -10.53 16.45 -33.14
N ASN A 49 -9.30 16.30 -33.65
CA ASN A 49 -9.00 16.42 -35.08
C ASN A 49 -9.59 15.28 -35.92
N ALA A 50 -9.77 14.10 -35.33
CA ALA A 50 -10.40 12.95 -35.96
C ALA A 50 -11.95 13.04 -36.03
N GLY A 51 -12.57 14.10 -35.50
CA GLY A 51 -14.02 14.31 -35.58
C GLY A 51 -14.86 13.36 -34.73
N VAL A 52 -14.27 12.73 -33.71
CA VAL A 52 -14.98 11.80 -32.82
C VAL A 52 -15.99 12.55 -31.96
N THR A 53 -17.16 11.94 -31.73
CA THR A 53 -18.22 12.50 -30.89
C THR A 53 -17.74 12.84 -29.49
N VAL A 54 -18.18 13.99 -28.97
CA VAL A 54 -17.74 14.55 -27.67
C VAL A 54 -17.89 13.53 -26.54
N TRP A 55 -19.01 12.81 -26.51
CA TRP A 55 -19.30 11.81 -25.47
C TRP A 55 -18.29 10.66 -25.42
N LEU A 56 -17.90 10.12 -26.58
CA LEU A 56 -16.98 8.99 -26.66
C LEU A 56 -15.55 9.41 -26.29
N ARG A 57 -15.14 10.61 -26.68
CA ARG A 57 -13.85 11.20 -26.32
C ARG A 57 -13.71 11.38 -24.81
N GLU A 58 -14.71 11.97 -24.18
CA GLU A 58 -14.69 12.22 -22.73
C GLU A 58 -14.65 10.90 -21.93
N MET A 59 -15.48 9.92 -22.27
CA MET A 59 -15.44 8.61 -21.59
C MET A 59 -14.10 7.89 -21.75
N LEU A 60 -13.55 7.85 -22.95
CA LEU A 60 -12.33 7.07 -23.22
C LEU A 60 -11.10 7.75 -22.62
N VAL A 61 -10.97 9.07 -22.79
CA VAL A 61 -9.76 9.81 -22.40
C VAL A 61 -9.82 10.25 -20.94
N ASN A 62 -10.89 10.94 -20.53
CA ASN A 62 -11.02 11.44 -19.16
C ASN A 62 -11.53 10.37 -18.18
N GLY A 63 -12.26 9.36 -18.66
CA GLY A 63 -12.64 8.20 -17.87
C GLY A 63 -11.54 7.14 -17.86
N MET A 64 -11.50 6.28 -18.88
CA MET A 64 -10.68 5.06 -18.86
C MET A 64 -9.18 5.36 -18.81
N PHE A 65 -8.66 6.18 -19.72
CA PHE A 65 -7.23 6.41 -19.85
C PHE A 65 -6.65 7.16 -18.64
N LYS A 66 -7.33 8.22 -18.19
CA LYS A 66 -6.88 9.01 -17.03
C LYS A 66 -6.89 8.19 -15.74
N VAL A 67 -7.91 7.37 -15.52
CA VAL A 67 -7.97 6.47 -14.34
C VAL A 67 -6.86 5.41 -14.42
N LEU A 68 -6.65 4.79 -15.59
CA LEU A 68 -5.58 3.80 -15.77
C LEU A 68 -4.20 4.41 -15.49
N CYS A 69 -3.90 5.57 -16.10
CA CYS A 69 -2.65 6.28 -15.86
C CYS A 69 -2.47 6.67 -14.40
N TRP A 70 -3.54 7.09 -13.72
CA TRP A 70 -3.49 7.44 -12.31
C TRP A 70 -3.17 6.22 -11.43
N VAL A 71 -3.86 5.09 -11.64
CA VAL A 71 -3.60 3.85 -10.90
C VAL A 71 -2.17 3.37 -11.11
N ILE A 72 -1.68 3.37 -12.35
CA ILE A 72 -0.29 2.98 -12.66
C ILE A 72 0.69 3.93 -11.98
N SER A 73 0.46 5.25 -12.06
CA SER A 73 1.36 6.24 -11.47
C SER A 73 1.46 6.15 -9.96
N VAL A 74 0.38 5.76 -9.27
CA VAL A 74 0.35 5.69 -7.81
C VAL A 74 0.81 4.32 -7.28
N MET A 75 0.48 3.22 -7.96
CA MET A 75 0.77 1.87 -7.47
C MET A 75 2.15 1.34 -7.90
N LEU A 76 2.62 1.69 -9.09
CA LEU A 76 3.84 1.09 -9.66
C LEU A 76 5.13 1.56 -8.96
N PRO A 77 5.35 2.86 -8.69
CA PRO A 77 6.60 3.32 -8.11
C PRO A 77 6.93 2.78 -6.70
N PRO A 78 5.99 2.76 -5.73
CA PRO A 78 6.30 2.22 -4.40
C PRO A 78 6.59 0.73 -4.46
N MET A 79 5.89 -0.06 -5.30
CA MET A 79 6.20 -1.48 -5.50
C MET A 79 7.60 -1.68 -6.09
N ALA A 80 7.97 -0.90 -7.11
CA ALA A 80 9.25 -0.99 -7.79
C ALA A 80 10.45 -0.68 -6.88
N ILE A 81 10.27 0.17 -5.86
CA ILE A 81 11.33 0.53 -4.91
C ILE A 81 11.33 -0.42 -3.71
N PHE A 82 10.14 -0.77 -3.20
CA PHE A 82 10.01 -1.60 -2.00
C PHE A 82 10.58 -3.00 -2.18
N PHE A 83 10.28 -3.68 -3.31
CA PHE A 83 10.74 -5.06 -3.50
C PHE A 83 12.26 -5.21 -3.60
N PRO A 84 12.99 -4.43 -4.42
CA PRO A 84 14.45 -4.52 -4.47
C PRO A 84 15.09 -4.22 -3.12
N LEU A 85 14.59 -3.23 -2.38
CA LEU A 85 15.11 -2.88 -1.06
C LEU A 85 14.86 -4.01 -0.04
N PHE A 86 13.70 -4.66 -0.13
CA PHE A 86 13.37 -5.80 0.71
C PHE A 86 14.22 -7.03 0.39
N THR A 87 14.43 -7.33 -0.90
CA THR A 87 15.32 -8.40 -1.36
C THR A 87 16.75 -8.16 -0.90
N LEU A 88 17.25 -6.92 -1.01
CA LEU A 88 18.57 -6.54 -0.50
C LEU A 88 18.71 -6.82 1.01
N LEU A 89 17.66 -6.52 1.78
CA LEU A 89 17.62 -6.81 3.22
C LEU A 89 17.58 -8.33 3.53
N GLU A 90 16.95 -9.10 2.66
CA GLU A 90 16.89 -10.55 2.74
C GLU A 90 18.28 -11.14 2.45
N ASP A 91 18.97 -10.63 1.43
CA ASP A 91 20.33 -11.03 1.05
C ASP A 91 21.36 -10.71 2.14
N PHE A 92 21.19 -9.60 2.87
CA PHE A 92 22.02 -9.29 4.05
C PHE A 92 21.74 -10.19 5.27
N GLY A 93 20.76 -11.09 5.19
CA GLY A 93 20.39 -11.98 6.29
C GLY A 93 19.79 -11.23 7.48
N TYR A 94 19.33 -9.99 7.30
CA TYR A 94 18.69 -9.22 8.37
C TYR A 94 17.30 -9.80 8.69
N LEU A 95 16.55 -10.20 7.66
CA LEU A 95 15.22 -10.78 7.78
C LEU A 95 15.13 -12.02 8.70
N PRO A 96 15.99 -13.04 8.55
CA PRO A 96 16.03 -14.18 9.47
C PRO A 96 16.31 -13.78 10.92
N ARG A 97 17.18 -12.79 11.14
CA ARG A 97 17.53 -12.29 12.47
C ARG A 97 16.35 -11.57 13.13
N VAL A 98 15.59 -10.83 12.33
CA VAL A 98 14.33 -10.17 12.73
C VAL A 98 13.26 -11.17 13.11
N ALA A 99 13.03 -12.18 12.26
CA ALA A 99 12.03 -13.22 12.52
C ALA A 99 12.30 -13.95 13.85
N PHE A 100 13.57 -14.26 14.15
CA PHE A 100 13.95 -14.88 15.42
C PHE A 100 13.71 -13.99 16.64
N ASN A 101 13.96 -12.67 16.51
CA ASN A 101 13.72 -11.74 17.61
C ASN A 101 12.22 -11.53 17.90
N LEU A 102 11.37 -11.58 16.87
CA LEU A 102 9.92 -11.44 17.00
C LEU A 102 9.20 -12.76 17.33
N ASP A 103 9.86 -13.91 17.20
CA ASP A 103 9.29 -15.22 17.45
C ASP A 103 8.69 -15.35 18.86
N HIS A 104 9.29 -14.73 19.88
CA HIS A 104 8.75 -14.76 21.24
C HIS A 104 7.37 -14.10 21.36
N GLY A 105 7.09 -13.06 20.59
CA GLY A 105 5.78 -12.40 20.55
C GLY A 105 4.75 -13.24 19.80
N PHE A 106 5.11 -13.74 18.61
CA PHE A 106 4.23 -14.55 17.78
C PHE A 106 3.90 -15.91 18.41
N ARG A 107 4.83 -16.51 19.17
CA ARG A 107 4.58 -17.75 19.92
C ARG A 107 3.48 -17.61 20.97
N LYS A 108 3.32 -16.44 21.59
CA LYS A 108 2.20 -16.18 22.52
C LYS A 108 0.84 -16.17 21.83
N CYS A 109 0.82 -15.79 20.56
CA CYS A 109 -0.37 -15.79 19.71
C CYS A 109 -0.59 -17.13 18.98
N GLY A 110 0.23 -18.15 19.25
CA GLY A 110 0.14 -19.47 18.60
C GLY A 110 0.64 -19.48 17.15
N THR A 111 1.59 -18.61 16.82
CA THR A 111 2.09 -18.38 15.44
C THR A 111 3.62 -18.33 15.37
N CYS A 112 4.19 -18.55 14.18
CA CYS A 112 5.63 -18.51 13.93
C CYS A 112 6.14 -17.09 13.61
N GLY A 113 7.36 -16.76 14.04
CA GLY A 113 8.04 -15.50 13.69
C GLY A 113 8.17 -15.23 12.18
N LYS A 114 8.04 -16.25 11.31
CA LYS A 114 7.94 -16.10 9.84
C LYS A 114 6.76 -15.22 9.42
N GLN A 115 5.68 -15.16 10.21
CA GLN A 115 4.51 -14.31 9.94
C GLN A 115 4.83 -12.81 10.03
N ALA A 116 5.79 -12.41 10.87
CA ALA A 116 6.19 -11.01 10.96
C ALA A 116 6.67 -10.46 9.61
N LEU A 117 7.40 -11.29 8.86
CA LEU A 117 7.94 -10.93 7.54
C LEU A 117 6.82 -10.76 6.51
N THR A 118 5.85 -11.69 6.49
CA THR A 118 4.72 -11.62 5.55
C THR A 118 3.80 -10.45 5.86
N MET A 119 3.60 -10.11 7.14
CA MET A 119 2.89 -8.90 7.56
C MET A 119 3.59 -7.62 7.12
N CYS A 120 4.91 -7.53 7.27
CA CYS A 120 5.69 -6.39 6.81
C CYS A 120 5.59 -6.21 5.29
N MET A 121 5.62 -7.29 4.51
CA MET A 121 5.36 -7.25 3.06
C MET A 121 3.92 -6.82 2.74
N GLY A 122 2.94 -7.24 3.55
CA GLY A 122 1.52 -6.92 3.38
C GLY A 122 1.19 -5.44 3.47
N PHE A 123 1.93 -4.67 4.28
CA PHE A 123 1.82 -3.19 4.33
C PHE A 123 2.16 -2.52 3.00
N GLY A 124 3.08 -3.10 2.22
CA GLY A 124 3.34 -2.66 0.85
C GLY A 124 2.16 -3.02 -0.05
N CYS A 125 1.98 -4.33 -0.26
CA CYS A 125 0.88 -4.88 -1.05
C CYS A 125 0.35 -6.15 -0.39
N ASN A 126 -0.95 -6.15 -0.06
CA ASN A 126 -1.60 -7.29 0.56
C ASN A 126 -1.51 -8.56 -0.30
N ALA A 127 -1.60 -8.43 -1.64
CA ALA A 127 -1.47 -9.60 -2.52
C ALA A 127 -0.11 -10.30 -2.34
N VAL A 128 0.98 -9.53 -2.24
CA VAL A 128 2.31 -10.11 -2.05
C VAL A 128 2.47 -10.67 -0.64
N GLY A 129 1.99 -9.97 0.39
CA GLY A 129 1.97 -10.50 1.77
C GLY A 129 1.23 -11.83 1.89
N VAL A 130 0.06 -11.96 1.26
CA VAL A 130 -0.73 -13.21 1.24
C VAL A 130 0.00 -14.31 0.47
N THR A 131 0.59 -14.02 -0.69
CA THR A 131 1.40 -15.02 -1.42
C THR A 131 2.65 -15.44 -0.63
N GLY A 132 3.21 -14.54 0.18
CA GLY A 132 4.35 -14.79 1.06
C GLY A 132 4.03 -15.78 2.18
N CYS A 133 2.77 -15.93 2.59
CA CYS A 133 2.35 -16.91 3.60
C CYS A 133 2.63 -18.37 3.20
N ARG A 134 3.01 -18.63 1.94
CA ARG A 134 3.45 -19.95 1.48
C ARG A 134 4.69 -20.50 2.21
N ILE A 135 5.51 -19.63 2.81
CA ILE A 135 6.72 -20.03 3.57
C ILE A 135 6.41 -20.67 4.93
N ILE A 136 5.15 -20.63 5.37
CA ILE A 136 4.70 -21.19 6.66
C ILE A 136 4.27 -22.64 6.43
N ASP A 137 4.83 -23.57 7.20
CA ASP A 137 4.63 -25.00 7.00
C ASP A 137 3.29 -25.48 7.58
N SER A 138 2.92 -24.99 8.77
CA SER A 138 1.71 -25.44 9.44
C SER A 138 0.45 -24.77 8.83
N PRO A 139 -0.61 -25.54 8.52
CA PRO A 139 -1.80 -25.00 7.85
C PRO A 139 -2.60 -24.06 8.76
N ARG A 140 -2.58 -24.30 10.09
CA ARG A 140 -3.26 -23.45 11.06
C ARG A 140 -2.61 -22.06 11.15
N GLU A 141 -1.29 -21.99 11.25
CA GLU A 141 -0.58 -20.70 11.32
C GLU A 141 -0.61 -19.97 9.98
N LYS A 142 -0.57 -20.71 8.87
CA LYS A 142 -0.75 -20.14 7.52
C LYS A 142 -2.09 -19.43 7.39
N LEU A 143 -3.18 -20.04 7.88
CA LEU A 143 -4.50 -19.42 7.82
C LEU A 143 -4.56 -18.13 8.65
N ILE A 144 -3.98 -18.15 9.86
CA ILE A 144 -3.89 -16.97 10.73
C ILE A 144 -3.08 -15.86 10.03
N ALA A 145 -1.96 -16.20 9.41
CA ALA A 145 -1.12 -15.25 8.67
C ALA A 145 -1.85 -14.63 7.46
N VAL A 146 -2.62 -15.43 6.71
CA VAL A 146 -3.41 -14.92 5.58
C VAL A 146 -4.52 -13.97 6.05
N ILE A 147 -5.29 -14.34 7.08
CA ILE A 147 -6.37 -13.51 7.62
C ILE A 147 -5.81 -12.19 8.17
N THR A 148 -4.72 -12.27 8.92
CA THR A 148 -4.10 -11.08 9.52
C THR A 148 -3.50 -10.15 8.46
N ASN A 149 -2.87 -10.67 7.41
CA ASN A 149 -2.42 -9.85 6.27
C ASN A 149 -3.58 -9.13 5.58
N CYS A 150 -4.73 -9.79 5.44
CA CYS A 150 -5.93 -9.18 4.90
C CYS A 150 -6.48 -8.01 5.72
N LEU A 151 -6.09 -7.86 6.99
CA LEU A 151 -6.48 -6.73 7.84
C LEU A 151 -5.46 -5.58 7.81
N VAL A 152 -4.25 -5.81 7.28
CA VAL A 152 -3.22 -4.79 7.17
C VAL A 152 -3.63 -3.74 6.13
N PRO A 153 -3.49 -2.43 6.44
CA PRO A 153 -3.66 -1.39 5.44
C PRO A 153 -2.49 -1.43 4.45
N CYS A 154 -2.80 -1.70 3.17
CA CYS A 154 -1.84 -1.59 2.08
C CYS A 154 -1.89 -0.18 1.45
N ASN A 155 -0.92 0.14 0.60
CA ASN A 155 -0.87 1.42 -0.14
C ASN A 155 -2.20 1.80 -0.81
N GLY A 156 -2.95 0.82 -1.36
CA GLY A 156 -4.26 1.07 -1.97
C GLY A 156 -5.40 1.35 -1.00
N ARG A 157 -5.27 0.96 0.28
CA ARG A 157 -6.28 1.18 1.33
C ARG A 157 -6.05 2.46 2.14
N PHE A 158 -4.84 3.00 2.17
CA PHE A 158 -4.58 4.26 2.87
C PHE A 158 -5.41 5.43 2.31
N PRO A 159 -5.50 5.67 0.98
CA PRO A 159 -6.32 6.75 0.44
C PRO A 159 -7.81 6.62 0.75
N SER A 160 -8.36 5.39 0.71
CA SER A 160 -9.76 5.17 1.05
C SER A 160 -10.03 5.37 2.53
N LEU A 161 -9.14 4.90 3.41
CA LEU A 161 -9.24 5.18 4.86
C LEU A 161 -9.16 6.68 5.14
N ILE A 162 -8.21 7.40 4.53
CA ILE A 162 -8.08 8.85 4.68
C ILE A 162 -9.35 9.55 4.18
N SER A 163 -9.89 9.14 3.02
CA SER A 163 -11.11 9.72 2.45
C SER A 163 -12.34 9.51 3.33
N ILE A 164 -12.49 8.32 3.91
CA ILE A 164 -13.55 8.03 4.86
C ILE A 164 -13.40 8.92 6.09
N ILE A 165 -12.20 8.97 6.69
CA ILE A 165 -11.93 9.79 7.87
C ILE A 165 -12.21 11.28 7.59
N THR A 166 -11.79 11.82 6.44
CA THR A 166 -12.04 13.23 6.11
C THR A 166 -13.53 13.52 5.92
N ILE A 167 -14.31 12.61 5.33
CA ILE A 167 -15.77 12.79 5.21
C ILE A 167 -16.43 12.85 6.61
N PHE A 168 -15.99 12.00 7.55
CA PHE A 168 -16.55 11.97 8.90
C PHE A 168 -16.04 13.11 9.82
N PHE A 169 -14.79 13.53 9.69
CA PHE A 169 -14.14 14.48 10.64
C PHE A 169 -13.94 15.90 10.09
N ALA A 170 -13.80 16.12 8.77
CA ALA A 170 -13.65 17.48 8.22
C ALA A 170 -14.94 18.31 8.28
N ALA A 171 -16.06 17.70 8.71
CA ALA A 171 -17.31 18.37 9.08
C ALA A 171 -17.38 18.82 10.56
N GLY A 172 -16.24 19.12 11.20
CA GLY A 172 -16.20 19.68 12.57
C GLY A 172 -16.56 21.17 12.57
N SER A 173 -17.74 21.61 13.02
CA SER A 173 -18.11 21.63 14.45
C SER A 173 -19.60 21.31 14.73
N PHE A 174 -20.36 20.91 13.71
CA PHE A 174 -21.78 20.47 13.84
C PHE A 174 -22.01 19.02 13.37
N GLY A 175 -20.93 18.30 13.03
CA GLY A 175 -20.95 17.06 12.27
C GLY A 175 -21.52 15.83 12.97
N ILE A 176 -21.40 15.68 14.29
CA ILE A 176 -21.91 14.48 14.98
C ILE A 176 -23.43 14.36 14.82
N CYS A 177 -24.16 15.48 14.93
CA CYS A 177 -25.61 15.50 14.77
C CYS A 177 -26.04 15.28 13.31
N ARG A 178 -25.25 15.80 12.35
CA ARG A 178 -25.56 15.68 10.92
C ARG A 178 -25.22 14.31 10.34
N SER A 179 -24.16 13.66 10.85
CA SER A 179 -23.74 12.30 10.47
C SER A 179 -24.80 11.26 10.80
N VAL A 180 -25.42 11.37 11.98
CA VAL A 180 -26.55 10.51 12.39
C VAL A 180 -27.77 10.75 11.50
N PHE A 181 -28.04 12.01 11.12
CA PHE A 181 -29.17 12.34 10.26
C PHE A 181 -29.01 11.83 8.82
N THR A 182 -27.80 11.83 8.25
CA THR A 182 -27.52 11.21 6.94
C THR A 182 -27.42 9.68 6.97
N ALA A 183 -27.21 9.06 8.13
CA ALA A 183 -27.26 7.60 8.28
C ALA A 183 -28.70 7.09 8.53
N ALA A 184 -29.61 7.98 8.93
CA ALA A 184 -31.02 7.69 9.22
C ALA A 184 -31.97 8.05 8.06
N LEU A 185 -31.46 8.61 6.97
CA LEU A 185 -32.20 9.01 5.77
C LEU A 185 -31.65 8.25 4.56
#